data_AF-A0A935FRA1-F1
#
_entry.id   AF-A0A935FRA1-F1
#
_cell.length_a   1.000
_cell.length_b   1.000
_cell.length_c   1.000
_cell.angle_alpha   90.00
_cell.angle_beta   90.00
_cell.angle_gamma   90.00
#
_symmetry.space_group_name_H-M   'P 1'
#
loop_
_entity.id
_entity.type
_entity.pdbx_description
1 polymer ?
#
loop_
_entity_poly.entity_id
_entity_poly.type
_entity_poly.pdbx_seq_one_letter_code
_entity_poly.pdbx_strand_id
1 'polypeptide(L)' 'MRRFRKILKTTNGGNDWDNTNTSGITENIYAMDFINASTGICANESRRQFITTNGGVNWVSSNMNGQLRF' A
#
# COMPACT_ATOMS: atom_id res chain seq x y z
N MET A 1 -11.58 9.52 -16.92
CA MET A 1 -11.10 9.66 -15.52
C MET A 1 -9.85 8.80 -15.32
N ARG A 2 -8.76 9.37 -14.77
CA ARG A 2 -7.56 8.61 -14.38
C ARG A 2 -7.82 7.90 -13.04
N ARG A 3 -7.40 6.65 -12.89
CA ARG A 3 -7.54 5.85 -11.65
C ARG A 3 -6.18 5.75 -10.96
N PHE A 4 -6.06 6.21 -9.71
CA PHE A 4 -4.82 6.20 -8.92
C PHE A 4 -4.87 5.08 -7.88
N ARG A 5 -4.95 3.84 -8.37
CA ARG A 5 -5.16 2.63 -7.54
C ARG A 5 -3.99 1.65 -7.57
N LYS A 6 -2.88 2.02 -8.21
CA LYS A 6 -1.66 1.21 -8.27
C LYS A 6 -0.62 1.81 -7.33
N ILE A 7 0.09 0.94 -6.62
CA ILE A 7 1.30 1.27 -5.89
C ILE A 7 2.46 0.66 -6.66
N LEU A 8 3.47 1.46 -6.95
CA LEU A 8 4.70 1.04 -7.61
C LEU A 8 5.87 1.24 -6.65
N LYS A 9 6.92 0.43 -6.80
CA LYS A 9 8.13 0.51 -5.97
C LYS A 9 9.37 0.63 -6.86
N THR A 10 10.36 1.39 -6.40
CA THR A 10 11.68 1.48 -7.02
C THR A 10 12.76 1.14 -5.98
N THR A 11 13.90 0.64 -6.45
CA THR A 11 15.11 0.43 -5.65
C THR A 11 16.33 1.17 -6.20
N ASN A 12 16.17 1.87 -7.33
CA ASN A 12 17.26 2.49 -8.08
C ASN A 12 17.07 4.00 -8.25
N GLY A 13 16.48 4.66 -7.25
CA GLY A 13 16.30 6.13 -7.25
C GLY A 13 15.19 6.64 -8.17
N GLY A 14 14.29 5.77 -8.62
CA GLY A 14 13.15 6.15 -9.48
C GLY A 14 13.42 6.02 -10.98
N ASN A 15 14.53 5.40 -11.38
CA ASN A 15 14.82 5.10 -12.79
C ASN A 15 13.84 4.03 -13.32
N ASP A 16 13.57 2.99 -12.53
CA ASP A 16 12.62 1.93 -12.85
C ASP A 16 11.61 1.70 -11.71
N TRP A 17 10.42 1.21 -12.08
CA TRP A 17 9.29 1.01 -11.18
C TRP A 17 8.65 -0.37 -11.36
N ASP A 18 8.68 -1.17 -10.30
CA ASP A 18 8.06 -2.48 -10.23
C ASP A 18 6.60 -2.38 -9.75
N ASN A 19 5.75 -3.28 -10.26
CA ASN A 19 4.41 -3.45 -9.73
C ASN A 19 4.47 -4.09 -8.35
N THR A 20 3.76 -3.52 -7.39
CA THR A 20 3.60 -4.12 -6.06
C THR A 20 2.33 -4.97 -6.02
N ASN A 21 2.27 -5.92 -5.09
CA ASN A 21 1.06 -6.69 -4.87
C ASN A 21 0.10 -5.92 -3.95
N THR A 22 -0.97 -5.36 -4.52
CA THR A 22 -1.96 -4.56 -3.79
C THR A 22 -3.23 -5.31 -3.44
N SER A 23 -3.17 -6.64 -3.22
CA SER A 23 -4.30 -7.53 -2.90
C SER A 23 -5.52 -6.83 -2.29
N GLY A 24 -6.48 -6.45 -3.14
CA GLY A 24 -7.76 -5.86 -2.72
C GLY A 24 -7.87 -4.33 -2.75
N ILE A 25 -6.87 -3.56 -3.20
CA ILE A 25 -7.04 -2.12 -3.46
C ILE A 25 -7.84 -1.94 -4.75
N THR A 26 -9.14 -1.72 -4.61
CA THR A 26 -10.08 -1.50 -5.72
C THR A 26 -10.39 -0.02 -5.96
N GLU A 27 -10.22 0.82 -4.94
CA GLU A 27 -10.51 2.25 -4.97
C GLU A 27 -9.25 3.12 -5.12
N ASN A 28 -9.46 4.44 -5.32
CA ASN A 28 -8.36 5.39 -5.40
C ASN A 28 -7.63 5.51 -4.06
N ILE A 29 -6.31 5.58 -4.14
CA ILE A 29 -5.43 5.87 -3.01
C ILE A 29 -5.30 7.39 -2.90
N TYR A 30 -5.44 7.91 -1.70
CA TYR A 30 -5.35 9.36 -1.44
C TYR A 30 -4.07 9.75 -0.71
N ALA A 31 -3.55 8.86 0.13
CA ALA A 31 -2.36 9.11 0.92
C ALA A 31 -1.63 7.81 1.25
N MET A 32 -0.33 7.91 1.46
CA MET A 32 0.54 6.84 1.94
C MET A 32 1.66 7.45 2.78
N ASP A 33 2.06 6.73 3.82
CA ASP A 33 3.22 7.07 4.63
C ASP A 33 3.94 5.82 5.16
N PHE A 34 5.21 5.96 5.51
CA PHE A 34 6.05 4.91 6.07
C PHE A 34 6.49 5.27 7.49
N ILE A 35 6.15 4.40 8.45
CA ILE A 35 6.58 4.51 9.85
C ILE A 35 8.07 4.18 9.97
N ASN A 36 8.54 3.22 9.17
CA ASN A 36 9.94 2.84 9.04
C ASN A 36 10.17 2.20 7.67
N ALA A 37 11.39 1.74 7.37
CA ALA A 37 11.74 1.20 6.06
C ALA A 37 10.90 -0.03 5.61
N SER A 38 10.34 -0.79 6.55
CA SER A 38 9.53 -1.98 6.25
C SER A 38 8.03 -1.74 6.40
N THR A 39 7.60 -0.82 7.27
CA THR A 39 6.19 -0.66 7.64
C THR A 39 5.60 0.62 7.08
N GLY A 40 4.56 0.49 6.27
CA GLY A 40 3.84 1.61 5.67
C GLY A 40 2.33 1.39 5.65
N ILE A 41 1.59 2.50 5.56
CA ILE A 41 0.13 2.53 5.56
C ILE A 41 -0.33 3.32 4.35
N CYS A 42 -1.36 2.86 3.66
CA CYS A 42 -2.06 3.65 2.65
C CYS A 42 -3.57 3.73 2.93
N ALA A 43 -4.11 4.91 2.68
CA ALA A 43 -5.53 5.22 2.83
C ALA A 43 -6.19 5.34 1.46
N ASN A 44 -7.37 4.74 1.31
CA ASN A 44 -8.15 4.77 0.08
C ASN A 44 -9.54 5.37 0.29
N GLU A 45 -10.25 5.57 -0.81
CA GLU A 45 -11.61 6.14 -0.84
C GLU A 45 -12.64 5.36 -0.03
N SER A 46 -12.48 4.04 0.11
CA SER A 46 -13.42 3.21 0.88
C SER A 46 -13.19 3.27 2.40
N ARG A 47 -12.34 4.19 2.90
CA ARG A 47 -11.92 4.29 4.30
C ARG A 47 -11.27 3.00 4.83
N ARG A 48 -10.81 2.12 3.93
CA ARG A 48 -10.02 0.95 4.28
C ARG A 48 -8.56 1.36 4.37
N GLN A 49 -7.86 0.77 5.33
CA GLN A 49 -6.42 0.95 5.49
C GLN A 49 -5.74 -0.29 4.94
N PHE A 50 -4.70 -0.10 4.13
CA PHE A 50 -3.82 -1.19 3.74
C PHE A 50 -2.46 -0.97 4.37
N ILE A 51 -1.85 -2.05 4.82
CA ILE A 51 -0.57 -2.05 5.51
C ILE A 51 0.41 -2.92 4.73
N THR A 52 1.65 -2.46 4.67
CA THR A 52 2.80 -3.28 4.29
C THR A 52 3.72 -3.43 5.51
N THR A 53 4.37 -4.59 5.63
CA THR A 53 5.42 -4.85 6.63
C THR A 53 6.72 -5.33 5.98
N ASN A 54 6.82 -5.22 4.65
CA ASN A 54 7.98 -5.63 3.87
C ASN A 54 8.43 -4.57 2.85
N GLY A 55 8.28 -3.29 3.22
CA GLY A 55 8.79 -2.17 2.43
C GLY A 55 8.01 -1.99 1.12
N GLY A 56 6.70 -2.20 1.16
CA GLY A 56 5.80 -1.97 0.03
C GLY A 56 5.81 -3.06 -1.05
N VAL A 57 6.41 -4.23 -0.80
CA VAL A 57 6.37 -5.35 -1.76
C VAL A 57 4.95 -5.92 -1.85
N ASN A 58 4.27 -6.07 -0.71
CA ASN A 58 2.84 -6.38 -0.66
C ASN A 58 2.08 -5.44 0.29
N TRP A 59 0.80 -5.25 -0.02
CA TRP A 59 -0.14 -4.46 0.77
C TRP A 59 -1.36 -5.30 1.09
N VAL A 60 -1.71 -5.38 2.38
CA VAL A 60 -2.83 -6.17 2.88
C VAL A 60 -3.84 -5.27 3.58
N SER A 61 -5.13 -5.53 3.37
CA SER A 61 -6.20 -4.82 4.06
C SER A 61 -6.10 -5.06 5.56
N SER A 62 -5.95 -4.00 6.34
CA SER A 62 -6.11 -4.02 7.79
C SER A 62 -7.60 -4.08 8.09
N ASN A 63 -8.10 -5.27 8.39
CA ASN A 63 -9.44 -5.39 8.94
C ASN A 63 -9.41 -4.73 10.32
N MET A 64 -10.10 -3.59 10.49
CA MET A 64 -10.20 -2.87 11.77
C MET A 64 -10.88 -3.66 12.91
N ASN A 65 -11.10 -4.97 12.74
CA ASN A 65 -11.66 -5.90 13.72
C ASN A 65 -10.58 -6.65 14.53
N GLY A 66 -9.39 -6.07 14.73
CA GLY A 66 -8.45 -6.55 15.75
C GLY A 66 -7.69 -7.84 15.44
N GLN A 67 -7.49 -8.21 14.16
CA GLN A 67 -6.53 -9.25 13.82
C GLN A 67 -5.48 -8.71 12.84
N LEU A 68 -4.48 -8.02 13.40
CA LEU A 68 -3.14 -8.07 12.83
C LEU A 68 -2.61 -9.47 13.11
N ARG A 69 -2.65 -10.35 12.10
CA ARG A 69 -1.90 -11.61 12.15
C ARG A 69 -0.47 -11.28 11.73
N PHE A 70 0.44 -11.34 12.70
CA PHE A 70 1.87 -11.42 12.48
C PHE A 70 2.23 -12.82 11.98
#